data_AF-A0A2H9TFD4-F1
#
_entry.id   AF-A0A2H9TFD4-F1
#
_cell.length_a   1.000
_cell.length_b   1.000
_cell.length_c   1.000
_cell.angle_alpha   90.00
_cell.angle_beta   90.00
_cell.angle_gamma   90.00
#
_symmetry.space_group_name_H-M   'P 1'
#
loop_
_entity.id
_entity.type
_entity.pdbx_description
1 polymer ?
#
loop_
_entity_poly.entity_id
_entity_poly.type
_entity_poly.pdbx_seq_one_letter_code
_entity_poly.pdbx_strand_id
1 'polypeptide(L)'
;MENKKVGWLILGIATAMGILVGIFNSLMQSIINQNCIMGIECVMHDTANTQLWLGLSIVMVIASIGIYIMFSKSEEKIIIKKIKERQKKKVIETSSLDADEKKTIKMIQEEGNAMFQKDLMEKLQIGKVKMTRL
;
A
#
# COMPACT_ATOMS: atom_id res chain seq x y z
N MET A 1 0.38 -0.68 -2.65
CA MET A 1 0.82 -1.04 -4.02
C MET A 1 0.63 0.19 -4.88
N GLU A 2 1.47 0.47 -5.87
CA GLU A 2 1.20 1.60 -6.79
C GLU A 2 -0.15 1.32 -7.47
N ASN A 3 -1.23 2.02 -7.07
CA ASN A 3 -2.58 1.80 -7.58
C ASN A 3 -2.65 1.79 -9.12
N LYS A 4 -1.69 2.46 -9.78
CA LYS A 4 -1.47 2.41 -11.23
C LYS A 4 -1.22 1.00 -11.78
N LYS A 5 -0.47 0.15 -11.07
CA LYS A 5 -0.17 -1.24 -11.47
C LYS A 5 -1.41 -2.13 -11.37
N VAL A 6 -2.20 -1.96 -10.31
CA VAL A 6 -3.46 -2.70 -10.12
C VAL A 6 -4.50 -2.27 -11.15
N GLY A 7 -4.61 -0.95 -11.41
CA GLY A 7 -5.48 -0.41 -12.46
C GLY A 7 -5.12 -0.95 -13.85
N TRP A 8 -3.84 -1.01 -14.20
CA TRP A 8 -3.38 -1.62 -15.47
C TRP A 8 -3.74 -3.11 -15.58
N LEU A 9 -3.63 -3.85 -14.47
CA LEU A 9 -3.99 -5.27 -14.44
C LEU A 9 -5.49 -5.47 -14.69
N ILE A 10 -6.34 -4.69 -14.03
CA ILE A 10 -7.81 -4.74 -14.22
C ILE A 10 -8.18 -4.33 -15.65
N LEU A 11 -7.56 -3.28 -16.19
CA LEU A 11 -7.81 -2.82 -17.56
C LEU A 11 -7.39 -3.88 -18.61
N GLY A 12 -6.29 -4.60 -18.35
CA GLY A 12 -5.85 -5.71 -19.18
C GLY A 12 -6.86 -6.85 -19.23
N ILE A 13 -7.41 -7.25 -18.07
CA ILE A 13 -8.46 -8.29 -17.99
C ILE A 13 -9.72 -7.81 -18.73
N ALA A 14 -10.17 -6.57 -18.52
CA ALA A 14 -11.34 -6.03 -19.20
C ALA A 14 -11.18 -6.02 -20.73
N THR A 15 -9.99 -5.69 -21.23
CA THR A 15 -9.66 -5.72 -22.66
C THR A 15 -9.72 -7.14 -23.22
N ALA A 16 -9.12 -8.11 -22.53
CA ALA A 16 -9.17 -9.51 -22.92
C ALA A 16 -10.62 -10.04 -22.96
N MET A 17 -11.45 -9.69 -21.97
CA MET A 17 -12.87 -10.04 -21.96
C MET A 17 -13.63 -9.40 -23.13
N GLY A 18 -13.36 -8.14 -23.46
CA GLY A 18 -13.98 -7.47 -24.61
C GLY A 18 -13.67 -8.17 -25.93
N ILE A 19 -12.41 -8.59 -26.13
CA ILE A 19 -11.99 -9.37 -27.30
C ILE A 19 -12.75 -10.70 -27.36
N LEU A 20 -12.86 -11.42 -26.24
CA LEU A 20 -13.61 -12.67 -26.18
C LEU A 20 -15.08 -12.47 -26.57
N VAL A 21 -15.75 -11.46 -26.02
CA VAL A 21 -17.15 -11.14 -26.37
C VAL A 21 -17.31 -10.84 -27.86
N GLY A 22 -16.36 -10.10 -28.46
CA GLY A 22 -16.35 -9.82 -29.89
C GLY A 22 -16.24 -11.08 -30.75
N ILE A 23 -15.32 -11.99 -30.40
CA ILE A 23 -15.17 -13.27 -31.11
C ILE A 23 -16.45 -14.11 -30.97
N PHE A 24 -17.02 -14.21 -29.78
CA PHE A 24 -18.26 -14.93 -29.54
C PHE A 24 -19.42 -14.40 -30.37
N ASN A 25 -19.57 -13.07 -30.47
CA ASN A 25 -20.60 -12.46 -31.29
C ASN A 25 -20.39 -12.73 -32.79
N SER A 26 -19.15 -12.64 -33.27
CA SER A 26 -18.83 -12.97 -34.67
C SER A 26 -19.16 -14.43 -35.00
N LEU A 27 -18.86 -15.35 -34.09
CA LEU A 27 -19.18 -16.78 -34.25
C LEU A 27 -20.69 -17.01 -34.24
N MET A 28 -21.41 -16.40 -33.29
CA MET A 28 -22.87 -16.48 -33.22
C MET A 28 -23.52 -15.97 -34.51
N GLN A 29 -23.12 -14.82 -35.03
CA GLN A 29 -23.66 -14.31 -36.30
C GLN A 29 -23.34 -15.24 -37.48
N SER A 30 -22.14 -15.82 -37.52
CA SER A 30 -21.78 -16.79 -38.57
C SER A 30 -22.64 -18.05 -38.53
N ILE A 31 -22.96 -18.54 -37.33
CA ILE A 31 -23.84 -19.71 -37.15
C ILE A 31 -25.27 -19.36 -37.54
N ILE A 32 -25.78 -18.20 -37.12
CA ILE A 32 -27.15 -17.78 -37.42
C ILE A 32 -27.34 -17.59 -38.93
N ASN A 33 -26.38 -16.96 -39.61
CA ASN A 33 -26.44 -16.76 -41.06
C ASN A 33 -26.43 -18.08 -41.86
N GLN A 34 -25.82 -19.14 -41.33
CA GLN A 34 -25.80 -20.46 -41.98
C GLN A 34 -27.05 -21.30 -41.71
N ASN A 35 -27.73 -21.08 -40.58
CA ASN A 35 -28.84 -21.93 -40.14
C ASN A 35 -30.22 -21.27 -40.32
N CYS A 36 -30.29 -19.95 -40.46
CA CYS A 36 -31.59 -19.28 -40.55
C CYS A 36 -32.08 -19.14 -41.99
N ILE A 37 -33.15 -19.88 -42.29
CA ILE A 37 -33.79 -19.96 -43.61
C ILE A 37 -34.76 -18.78 -43.86
N MET A 38 -35.10 -18.03 -42.80
CA MET A 38 -36.12 -16.97 -42.79
C MET A 38 -35.55 -15.55 -42.93
N GLY A 39 -34.24 -15.40 -43.19
CA GLY A 39 -33.62 -14.08 -43.37
C GLY A 39 -33.60 -13.22 -42.09
N ILE A 40 -33.77 -11.90 -42.24
CA ILE A 40 -33.55 -10.88 -41.20
C ILE A 40 -34.55 -10.97 -40.03
N GLU A 41 -35.70 -11.62 -40.20
CA GLU A 41 -36.71 -11.79 -39.14
C GLU A 41 -36.40 -12.93 -38.15
N CYS A 42 -35.21 -13.52 -38.24
CA CYS A 42 -34.79 -14.56 -37.32
C CYS A 42 -34.68 -14.02 -35.89
N VAL A 43 -35.56 -14.48 -34.99
CA VAL A 43 -35.52 -14.19 -33.53
C VAL A 43 -34.14 -14.45 -32.91
N MET A 44 -33.35 -15.33 -33.54
CA MET A 44 -31.99 -15.65 -33.15
C MET A 44 -31.00 -14.47 -33.32
N HIS A 45 -31.18 -13.63 -34.34
CA HIS A 45 -30.38 -12.40 -34.51
C HIS A 45 -30.68 -11.38 -33.40
N ASP A 46 -31.95 -11.24 -33.04
CA ASP A 46 -32.37 -10.31 -31.98
C ASP A 46 -31.84 -10.74 -30.61
N THR A 47 -31.89 -12.04 -30.33
CA THR A 47 -31.32 -12.64 -29.12
C THR A 47 -29.80 -12.47 -29.08
N ALA A 48 -29.09 -12.70 -30.20
CA ALA A 48 -27.64 -12.53 -30.28
C ALA A 48 -27.22 -11.08 -30.04
N ASN A 49 -27.95 -10.12 -30.63
CA ASN A 49 -27.66 -8.70 -30.47
C ASN A 49 -27.92 -8.22 -29.04
N THR A 50 -28.99 -8.72 -28.42
CA THR A 50 -29.30 -8.46 -27.00
C THR A 50 -28.20 -9.00 -26.08
N GLN A 51 -27.70 -10.22 -26.35
CA GLN A 51 -26.62 -10.82 -25.57
C GLN A 51 -25.29 -10.06 -25.74
N LEU A 52 -24.97 -9.59 -26.96
CA LEU A 52 -23.82 -8.72 -27.19
C LEU A 52 -23.93 -7.44 -26.37
N TRP A 53 -25.08 -6.76 -26.41
CA TRP A 53 -25.29 -5.50 -25.68
C TRP A 53 -25.15 -5.68 -24.16
N LEU A 54 -25.71 -6.76 -23.61
CA LEU A 54 -25.52 -7.12 -22.21
C LEU A 54 -24.05 -7.39 -21.87
N GLY A 55 -23.35 -8.14 -22.72
CA GLY A 55 -21.92 -8.43 -22.54
C GLY A 55 -21.05 -7.18 -22.58
N LEU A 56 -21.29 -6.30 -23.55
CA LEU A 56 -20.60 -5.01 -23.68
C LEU A 56 -20.85 -4.11 -22.47
N SER A 57 -22.08 -4.09 -21.94
CA SER A 57 -22.42 -3.33 -20.74
C SER A 57 -21.60 -3.78 -19.52
N ILE A 58 -21.48 -5.10 -19.30
CA ILE A 58 -20.68 -5.64 -18.20
C ILE A 58 -19.20 -5.28 -18.35
N VAL A 59 -18.64 -5.46 -19.57
CA VAL A 59 -17.24 -5.09 -19.86
C VAL A 59 -17.01 -3.59 -19.64
N MET A 60 -17.96 -2.74 -20.02
CA MET A 60 -17.89 -1.29 -19.82
C MET A 60 -17.88 -0.90 -18.34
N VAL A 61 -18.70 -1.55 -17.50
CA VAL A 61 -18.70 -1.33 -16.05
C VAL A 61 -17.35 -1.72 -15.44
N ILE A 62 -16.81 -2.88 -15.79
CA ILE A 62 -15.50 -3.35 -15.29
C ILE A 62 -14.38 -2.41 -15.74
N ALA A 63 -14.39 -2.00 -17.02
CA ALA A 63 -13.43 -1.04 -17.55
C ALA A 63 -13.52 0.31 -16.82
N SER A 64 -14.73 0.78 -16.52
CA SER A 64 -14.96 2.02 -15.77
C SER A 64 -14.40 1.94 -14.35
N ILE A 65 -14.55 0.81 -13.66
CA ILE A 65 -13.96 0.57 -12.33
C ILE A 65 -12.42 0.52 -12.43
N GLY A 66 -11.87 -0.14 -13.44
CA GLY A 66 -10.43 -0.20 -13.68
C GLY A 66 -9.82 1.19 -13.92
N ILE A 67 -10.48 2.00 -14.75
CA ILE A 67 -10.12 3.40 -15.00
C ILE A 67 -10.25 4.22 -13.71
N TYR A 68 -11.34 4.06 -12.97
CA TYR A 68 -11.55 4.77 -11.69
C TYR A 68 -10.42 4.47 -10.69
N ILE A 69 -10.03 3.20 -10.53
CA ILE A 69 -8.92 2.80 -9.65
C ILE A 69 -7.57 3.34 -10.16
N MET A 70 -7.37 3.39 -11.48
CA MET A 70 -6.16 3.95 -12.09
C MET A 70 -6.00 5.45 -11.80
N PHE A 71 -7.11 6.19 -11.82
CA PHE A 71 -7.16 7.62 -11.49
C PHE A 71 -7.32 7.89 -9.98
N SER A 72 -7.77 6.90 -9.21
CA SER A 72 -7.88 7.00 -7.76
C SER A 72 -6.47 7.09 -7.17
N LYS A 73 -6.11 8.33 -6.85
CA LYS A 73 -4.88 8.71 -6.16
C LYS A 73 -4.73 7.76 -4.97
N SER A 74 -3.55 7.12 -4.85
CA SER A 74 -3.18 6.35 -3.66
C SER A 74 -3.71 7.08 -2.45
N GLU A 75 -4.60 6.44 -1.69
CA GLU A 75 -4.85 6.83 -0.30
C GLU A 75 -3.48 7.18 0.21
N GLU A 76 -3.39 8.43 0.67
CA GLU A 76 -2.16 9.05 1.07
C GLU A 76 -1.39 7.95 1.75
N LYS A 77 -0.16 7.68 1.27
CA LYS A 77 0.82 7.08 2.15
C LYS A 77 0.52 7.77 3.46
N ILE A 78 0.15 7.03 4.50
CA ILE A 78 0.28 7.57 5.83
C ILE A 78 1.79 7.78 5.87
N ILE A 79 2.23 8.93 5.34
CA ILE A 79 3.33 9.69 5.80
C ILE A 79 2.77 9.99 7.19
N ILE A 80 2.89 8.99 8.06
CA ILE A 80 3.68 9.14 9.25
C ILE A 80 4.92 9.82 8.67
N LYS A 81 4.81 11.14 8.53
CA LYS A 81 5.85 12.01 8.99
C LYS A 81 5.99 11.38 10.37
N LYS A 82 6.98 10.49 10.50
CA LYS A 82 7.94 10.69 11.55
C LYS A 82 8.18 12.17 11.41
N ILE A 83 7.37 12.95 12.13
CA ILE A 83 7.80 14.13 12.78
C ILE A 83 9.10 13.58 13.31
N LYS A 84 10.21 13.92 12.63
CA LYS A 84 11.43 14.15 13.35
C LYS A 84 10.92 15.18 14.34
N GLU A 85 10.39 14.69 15.46
CA GLU A 85 10.62 15.33 16.71
C GLU A 85 12.12 15.46 16.59
N ARG A 86 12.55 16.68 16.26
CA ARG A 86 13.78 17.18 16.81
C ARG A 86 13.56 16.84 18.26
N GLN A 87 14.04 15.66 18.68
CA GLN A 87 14.39 15.44 20.05
C GLN A 87 15.29 16.63 20.27
N LYS A 88 14.72 17.69 20.86
CA LYS A 88 15.50 18.68 21.57
C LYS A 88 16.32 17.76 22.45
N LYS A 89 17.59 17.55 22.09
CA LYS A 89 18.57 17.05 23.04
C LYS A 89 18.31 17.97 24.22
N LYS A 90 17.68 17.46 25.28
CA LYS A 90 17.59 18.19 26.53
C LYS A 90 19.06 18.39 26.85
N VAL A 91 19.53 19.61 26.66
CA VAL A 91 20.85 19.99 27.13
C VAL A 91 20.70 19.84 28.63
N ILE A 92 21.16 18.70 29.15
CA ILE A 92 21.22 18.49 30.58
C ILE A 92 22.26 19.53 31.01
N GLU A 93 21.81 20.60 31.67
CA GLU A 93 22.71 21.58 32.24
C GLU A 93 23.54 20.87 33.30
N THR A 94 24.78 20.51 32.94
CA THR A 94 25.71 19.84 33.84
C THR A 94 26.34 20.81 34.83
N SER A 95 25.92 22.07 34.88
CA SER A 95 26.54 23.13 35.67
C SER A 95 26.40 22.91 37.18
N SER A 96 25.32 22.28 37.65
CA SER A 96 25.05 22.05 39.08
C SER A 96 25.42 20.65 39.60
N LEU A 97 25.99 19.78 38.76
CA LEU A 97 26.29 18.39 39.13
C LEU A 97 27.70 18.24 39.71
N ASP A 98 27.82 17.34 40.69
CA ASP A 98 29.07 16.98 41.35
C ASP A 98 30.01 16.23 40.37
N ALA A 99 31.30 16.10 40.72
CA ALA A 99 32.30 15.52 39.82
C ALA A 99 31.96 14.07 39.43
N ASP A 100 31.42 13.31 40.37
CA ASP A 100 31.02 11.91 40.19
C ASP A 100 29.76 11.78 39.31
N GLU A 101 28.79 12.69 39.44
CA GLU A 101 27.56 12.69 38.65
C GLU A 101 27.83 13.09 37.18
N LYS A 102 28.71 14.08 36.96
CA LYS A 102 29.16 14.47 35.61
C LYS A 102 29.83 13.32 34.88
N LYS A 103 30.70 12.58 35.58
CA LYS A 103 31.39 11.42 35.03
C LYS A 103 30.41 10.31 34.67
N THR A 104 29.40 10.10 35.50
CA THR A 104 28.32 9.12 35.30
C THR A 104 27.47 9.44 34.08
N ILE A 105 26.97 10.69 33.97
CA ILE A 105 26.15 11.14 32.82
C ILE A 105 26.95 11.05 31.52
N LYS A 106 28.23 11.40 31.54
CA LYS A 106 29.09 11.31 30.35
C LYS A 106 29.24 9.87 29.86
N MET A 107 29.46 8.90 30.76
CA MET A 107 29.54 7.48 30.38
C MET A 107 28.22 6.96 29.80
N ILE A 108 27.08 7.30 30.42
CA ILE A 108 25.76 6.88 29.93
C ILE A 108 25.48 7.45 28.53
N GLN A 109 25.93 8.68 28.27
CA GLN A 109 25.81 9.30 26.94
C GLN A 109 26.74 8.66 25.90
N GLU A 110 27.96 8.26 26.28
CA GLU A 110 28.92 7.59 25.39
C GLU A 110 28.44 6.19 24.96
N GLU A 111 27.70 5.47 25.80
CA GLU A 111 27.21 4.11 25.49
C GLU A 111 25.83 4.05 24.83
N GLY A 112 25.21 5.19 24.50
CA GLY A 112 23.94 5.22 23.78
C GLY A 112 22.71 5.47 24.65
N ASN A 113 22.85 6.28 25.71
CA ASN A 113 21.81 6.76 26.63
C ASN A 113 21.19 5.73 27.58
N ALA A 114 21.66 4.47 27.57
CA ALA A 114 21.23 3.45 28.53
C ALA A 114 22.38 2.49 28.83
N MET A 115 22.59 2.21 30.13
CA MET A 115 23.63 1.30 30.62
C MET A 115 23.09 0.53 31.81
N PHE A 116 23.52 -0.73 31.99
CA PHE A 116 23.15 -1.50 33.16
C PHE A 116 23.88 -0.99 34.41
N GLN A 117 23.18 -0.99 35.56
CA GLN A 117 23.74 -0.53 36.84
C GLN A 117 25.02 -1.27 37.23
N LYS A 118 25.13 -2.57 36.87
CA LYS A 118 26.33 -3.38 37.13
C LYS A 118 27.54 -2.88 36.36
N ASP A 119 27.38 -2.60 35.07
CA ASP A 119 28.45 -2.11 34.21
C ASP A 119 28.91 -0.71 34.64
N LEU A 120 27.96 0.11 35.09
CA LEU A 120 28.27 1.45 35.57
C LEU A 120 29.00 1.43 36.92
N MET A 121 28.64 0.53 37.83
CA MET A 121 29.39 0.30 39.09
C MET A 121 30.82 -0.17 38.82
N GLU A 122 31.01 -1.06 37.85
CA GLU A 122 32.32 -1.60 37.49
C GLU A 122 33.23 -0.52 36.88
N LYS A 123 32.69 0.31 35.97
CA LYS A 123 33.46 1.39 35.32
C LYS A 123 33.75 2.59 36.21
N LEU A 124 32.86 2.90 37.15
CA LEU A 124 33.09 3.96 38.14
C LEU A 124 33.84 3.46 39.38
N GLN A 125 34.02 2.14 39.54
CA GLN A 125 34.59 1.50 40.73
C GLN A 125 33.90 1.95 42.04
N ILE A 126 32.58 2.13 41.99
CA ILE A 126 31.78 2.58 43.13
C ILE A 126 30.93 1.43 43.68
N GLY A 127 30.83 1.35 45.01
CA GLY A 127 29.98 0.37 45.68
C GLY A 127 28.49 0.63 45.48
N LYS A 128 27.68 -0.42 45.65
CA LYS A 128 26.20 -0.41 45.48
C LYS A 128 25.50 0.74 46.23
N VAL A 129 25.99 1.13 47.40
CA VAL A 129 25.40 2.20 48.22
C VAL A 129 25.62 3.58 47.59
N LYS A 130 26.81 3.84 47.03
CA LYS A 130 27.13 5.11 46.37
C LYS A 130 26.41 5.20 45.02
N MET A 131 26.28 4.08 44.31
CA MET A 131 25.53 3.99 43.07
C MET A 131 24.04 4.30 43.22
N THR A 132 23.39 3.85 44.29
CA THR A 132 21.96 4.14 44.51
C THR A 132 21.71 5.58 44.98
N ARG A 133 22.76 6.30 45.40
CA ARG A 133 22.68 7.72 45.83
C ARG A 133 22.97 8.70 44.69
N LEU A 134 23.69 8.27 43.66
CA LEU A 134 23.87 8.96 42.38
C LEU A 134 22.61 8.79 41.52
#